data_AF-A0A8J8HRL6-F1
#
_entry.id   AF-A0A8J8HRL6-F1
#
_cell.length_a   1.000
_cell.length_b   1.000
_cell.length_c   1.000
_cell.angle_alpha   90.00
_cell.angle_beta   90.00
_cell.angle_gamma   90.00
#
_symmetry.space_group_name_H-M   'P 1'
#
loop_
_entity.id
_entity.type
_entity.pdbx_description
1 polymer ?
#
loop_
_entity_poly.entity_id
_entity_poly.type
_entity_poly.pdbx_seq_one_letter_code
_entity_poly.pdbx_strand_id
1 'polypeptide(L)'
;MPFQPAYTDEQFWELYKKFNSLFGDYWKWGDHEARKNHMDEFDNEVQRGEVYFTRDCGGAWNDKFKMSRKSMEIILMILFSENHRLNQISDHLLESEAQEMRAAMERVSKAMGFPSP
;
A
#
# COMPACT_ATOMS: atom_id res chain seq x y z
N MET A 1 17.20 -9.40 -19.02
CA MET A 1 17.86 -8.29 -18.32
C MET A 1 17.48 -8.35 -16.85
N PRO A 2 18.39 -8.05 -15.91
CA PRO A 2 18.01 -7.91 -14.51
C PRO A 2 17.00 -6.76 -14.36
N PHE A 3 16.01 -6.95 -13.48
CA PHE A 3 15.10 -5.87 -13.12
C PHE A 3 15.90 -4.77 -12.42
N GLN A 4 15.81 -3.54 -12.92
CA GLN A 4 16.28 -2.36 -12.20
C GLN A 4 15.07 -1.70 -11.56
N PRO A 5 15.08 -1.47 -10.23
CA PRO A 5 13.97 -0.83 -9.56
C PRO A 5 13.75 0.56 -10.12
N ALA A 6 12.49 0.90 -10.38
CA ALA A 6 12.13 2.20 -10.95
C ALA A 6 12.21 3.33 -9.92
N TYR A 7 12.19 2.97 -8.64
CA TYR A 7 12.11 3.87 -7.49
C TYR A 7 13.17 3.53 -6.45
N THR A 8 13.60 4.53 -5.68
CA THR A 8 14.27 4.26 -4.40
C THR A 8 13.29 3.58 -3.44
N ASP A 9 13.80 2.98 -2.36
CA ASP A 9 12.94 2.32 -1.37
C ASP A 9 11.93 3.29 -0.75
N GLU A 10 12.38 4.48 -0.38
CA GLU A 10 11.54 5.55 0.17
C GLU A 10 10.45 5.97 -0.82
N GLN A 11 10.81 6.23 -2.08
CA GLN A 11 9.85 6.59 -3.13
C GLN A 11 8.82 5.50 -3.38
N PHE A 12 9.24 4.23 -3.36
CA PHE A 12 8.34 3.10 -3.50
C PHE A 12 7.28 3.11 -2.40
N TRP A 13 7.69 3.23 -1.13
CA TRP A 13 6.76 3.20 -0.01
C TRP A 13 5.83 4.41 0.03
N GLU A 14 6.30 5.59 -0.37
CA GLU A 14 5.45 6.78 -0.53
C GLU A 14 4.38 6.55 -1.61
N LEU A 15 4.77 6.06 -2.79
CA LEU A 15 3.84 5.77 -3.88
C LEU A 15 2.89 4.63 -3.52
N TYR A 16 3.36 3.60 -2.83
CA TYR A 16 2.52 2.52 -2.33
C TYR A 16 1.49 3.03 -1.32
N LYS A 17 1.88 3.95 -0.43
CA LYS A 17 0.95 4.58 0.52
C LYS A 17 -0.11 5.41 -0.20
N LYS A 18 0.29 6.20 -1.21
CA LYS A 18 -0.65 6.94 -2.08
C LYS A 18 -1.57 6.01 -2.85
N PHE A 19 -1.05 4.90 -3.36
CA PHE A 19 -1.85 3.89 -4.05
C PHE A 19 -2.87 3.25 -3.10
N ASN A 20 -2.46 2.90 -1.89
CA ASN A 20 -3.34 2.29 -0.90
C ASN A 20 -4.44 3.24 -0.40
N SER A 21 -4.20 4.57 -0.36
CA SER A 21 -5.24 5.52 0.04
C SER A 21 -6.40 5.62 -0.95
N LEU A 22 -6.21 5.13 -2.19
CA LEU A 22 -7.27 5.06 -3.19
C LEU A 22 -8.28 3.93 -2.92
N PHE A 23 -7.97 3.02 -1.99
CA PHE A 23 -8.84 1.91 -1.62
C PHE A 23 -9.41 2.15 -0.22
N GLY A 24 -10.71 1.91 -0.06
CA GLY A 24 -11.33 1.88 1.27
C GLY A 24 -10.74 0.76 2.13
N ASP A 25 -10.91 0.85 3.46
CA ASP A 25 -10.20 0.00 4.43
C ASP A 25 -10.32 -1.51 4.18
N TYR A 26 -11.46 -1.97 3.67
CA TYR A 26 -11.70 -3.39 3.35
C TYR A 26 -10.96 -3.89 2.10
N TRP A 27 -10.39 -2.99 1.31
CA TRP A 27 -9.82 -3.29 -0.01
C TRP A 27 -8.36 -2.84 -0.15
N LYS A 28 -7.72 -2.41 0.94
CA LYS A 28 -6.31 -2.01 0.95
C LYS A 28 -5.41 -3.22 0.68
N TRP A 29 -4.28 -2.97 0.03
CA TRP A 29 -3.24 -3.97 -0.14
C TRP A 29 -2.49 -4.15 1.18
N GLY A 30 -2.21 -5.40 1.53
CA GLY A 30 -1.33 -5.77 2.63
C GLY A 30 0.06 -6.15 2.12
N ASP A 31 1.09 -5.70 2.82
CA ASP A 31 2.47 -6.16 2.63
C ASP A 31 2.77 -7.37 3.53
N HIS A 32 3.51 -8.33 2.98
CA HIS A 32 3.82 -9.59 3.63
C HIS A 32 5.23 -10.03 3.30
N GLU A 33 5.92 -10.65 4.26
CA GLU A 33 7.17 -11.35 4.00
C GLU A 33 6.92 -12.77 3.48
N ALA A 34 7.56 -13.14 2.38
CA ALA A 34 7.42 -14.44 1.76
C ALA A 34 8.09 -15.54 2.59
N ARG A 35 7.30 -16.51 3.07
CA ARG A 35 7.81 -17.67 3.83
C ARG A 35 8.42 -18.76 2.96
N LYS A 36 8.11 -18.77 1.66
CA LYS A 36 8.60 -19.71 0.65
C LYS A 36 8.63 -19.01 -0.71
N ASN A 37 9.45 -19.54 -1.62
CA ASN A 37 9.43 -19.09 -3.01
C ASN A 37 8.05 -19.38 -3.64
N HIS A 38 7.56 -18.43 -4.42
CA HIS A 38 6.32 -18.58 -5.18
C HIS A 38 6.31 -17.58 -6.34
N MET A 39 5.35 -17.76 -7.26
CA MET A 39 5.11 -16.80 -8.34
C MET A 39 4.01 -15.84 -7.93
N ASP A 40 4.10 -14.60 -8.42
CA ASP A 40 2.99 -13.65 -8.40
C ASP A 40 2.03 -13.87 -9.60
N GLU A 41 0.95 -13.09 -9.67
CA GLU A 41 -0.06 -13.23 -10.73
C GLU A 41 0.43 -12.78 -12.12
N PHE A 42 1.67 -12.29 -12.24
CA PHE A 42 2.28 -11.82 -13.48
C PHE A 42 3.56 -12.62 -13.82
N ASP A 43 3.67 -13.85 -13.32
CA ASP A 43 4.80 -14.75 -13.54
C ASP A 43 6.17 -14.17 -13.10
N ASN A 44 6.18 -13.28 -12.09
CA ASN A 44 7.43 -12.88 -11.42
C ASN A 44 7.65 -13.73 -10.17
N GLU A 45 8.88 -14.21 -9.99
CA GLU A 45 9.26 -14.95 -8.79
C GLU A 45 9.36 -14.00 -7.59
N VAL A 46 8.79 -14.44 -6.46
CA VAL A 46 8.99 -13.87 -5.12
C VAL A 46 9.81 -14.88 -4.33
N GLN A 47 10.99 -14.48 -3.90
CA GLN A 47 11.89 -15.32 -3.11
C GLN A 47 11.54 -15.27 -1.63
N ARG A 48 11.89 -16.33 -0.90
CA ARG A 48 11.76 -16.36 0.56
C ARG A 48 12.51 -15.18 1.20
N GLY A 49 11.83 -14.46 2.10
CA GLY A 49 12.35 -13.26 2.77
C GLY A 49 12.06 -11.96 2.03
N GLU A 50 11.57 -12.01 0.79
CA GLU A 50 11.15 -10.81 0.07
C GLU A 50 9.76 -10.35 0.49
N VAL A 51 9.52 -9.05 0.39
CA VAL A 51 8.19 -8.47 0.56
C VAL A 51 7.38 -8.66 -0.72
N TYR A 52 6.13 -9.11 -0.54
CA TYR A 52 5.12 -9.18 -1.58
C TYR A 52 3.80 -8.60 -1.07
N PHE A 53 2.93 -8.24 -2.01
CA PHE A 53 1.71 -7.50 -1.74
C PHE A 53 0.52 -8.38 -2.04
N THR A 54 -0.48 -8.39 -1.15
CA THR A 54 -1.72 -9.12 -1.38
C THR A 54 -2.93 -8.27 -1.20
N ARG A 55 -3.99 -8.64 -1.92
CA ARG A 55 -5.33 -8.08 -1.74
C ARG A 55 -6.35 -9.18 -1.92
N ASP A 56 -7.42 -9.13 -1.14
CA ASP A 56 -8.55 -10.05 -1.30
C ASP A 56 -9.34 -9.65 -2.56
N CYS A 57 -9.52 -10.59 -3.49
CA CYS A 57 -10.09 -10.35 -4.82
C CYS A 57 -11.38 -11.12 -5.11
N GLY A 58 -12.02 -11.72 -4.10
CA GLY A 58 -13.25 -12.50 -4.27
C GLY A 58 -14.16 -12.51 -3.05
N GLY A 59 -15.33 -13.13 -3.20
CA GLY A 59 -16.29 -13.33 -2.10
C GLY A 59 -15.87 -14.40 -1.08
N ALA A 60 -14.78 -15.12 -1.34
CA ALA A 60 -14.20 -16.10 -0.45
C ALA A 60 -12.87 -15.58 0.15
N TRP A 61 -12.72 -15.71 1.46
CA TRP A 61 -11.60 -15.21 2.28
C TRP A 61 -10.20 -15.74 1.89
N ASN A 62 -10.11 -16.72 0.98
CA ASN A 62 -8.85 -17.33 0.57
C ASN A 62 -8.41 -16.94 -0.85
N ASP A 63 -9.20 -16.14 -1.57
CA ASP A 63 -8.85 -15.73 -2.93
C ASP A 63 -8.05 -14.42 -2.89
N LYS A 64 -6.72 -14.57 -2.79
CA LYS A 64 -5.77 -13.48 -2.65
C LYS A 64 -5.01 -13.27 -3.96
N PHE A 65 -5.14 -12.08 -4.52
CA PHE A 65 -4.28 -11.63 -5.59
C PHE A 65 -2.92 -11.24 -5.03
N LYS A 66 -1.84 -11.76 -5.62
CA LYS A 66 -0.46 -11.56 -5.14
C LYS A 66 0.37 -10.81 -6.15
N MET A 67 1.18 -9.87 -5.67
CA MET A 67 2.12 -9.12 -6.50
C MET A 67 3.49 -9.09 -5.85
N SER A 68 4.51 -9.40 -6.63
CA SER A 68 5.89 -9.08 -6.27
C SER A 68 6.08 -7.56 -6.18
N ARG A 69 7.15 -7.12 -5.51
CA ARG A 69 7.57 -5.71 -5.54
C ARG A 69 7.74 -5.19 -6.96
N LYS A 70 8.35 -6.00 -7.83
CA LYS A 70 8.54 -5.67 -9.24
C LYS A 70 7.21 -5.38 -9.95
N SER A 71 6.22 -6.23 -9.78
CA SER A 71 4.89 -6.02 -10.38
C SER A 71 4.19 -4.80 -9.79
N MET A 72 4.31 -4.58 -8.48
CA MET A 72 3.76 -3.38 -7.83
C MET A 72 4.43 -2.11 -8.36
N GLU A 73 5.76 -2.07 -8.50
CA GLU A 73 6.49 -0.91 -9.04
C GLU A 73 6.00 -0.54 -10.45
N ILE A 74 5.74 -1.53 -11.31
CA ILE A 74 5.20 -1.29 -12.65
C ILE A 74 3.80 -0.64 -12.56
N ILE A 75 2.93 -1.12 -11.67
CA ILE A 75 1.60 -0.54 -11.48
C ILE A 75 1.71 0.90 -10.97
N LEU A 76 2.54 1.14 -9.95
CA LEU A 76 2.77 2.48 -9.40
C LEU A 76 3.30 3.42 -10.48
N MET A 77 4.22 2.95 -11.32
CA MET A 77 4.72 3.71 -12.46
C MET A 77 3.63 4.06 -13.45
N ILE A 78 2.81 3.09 -13.88
CA ILE A 78 1.71 3.34 -14.82
C ILE A 78 0.71 4.35 -14.23
N LEU A 79 0.40 4.23 -12.95
CA LEU A 79 -0.61 5.05 -12.30
C LEU A 79 -0.13 6.46 -11.97
N PHE A 80 1.13 6.65 -11.55
CA PHE A 80 1.60 7.92 -10.98
C PHE A 80 2.65 8.65 -11.81
N SER A 81 3.33 8.02 -12.78
CA SER A 81 4.43 8.66 -13.54
C SER A 81 4.03 9.96 -14.22
N GLU A 82 2.79 10.06 -14.73
CA GLU A 82 2.29 11.30 -15.36
C GLU A 82 0.88 11.71 -14.89
N ASN A 83 0.25 10.97 -13.98
CA ASN A 83 -1.11 11.27 -13.53
C ASN A 83 -1.11 12.25 -12.35
N HIS A 84 -1.02 13.55 -12.67
CA HIS A 84 -1.00 14.63 -11.68
C HIS A 84 -2.28 14.66 -10.84
N ARG A 85 -3.41 14.37 -11.47
CA ARG A 85 -4.71 14.35 -10.79
C ARG A 85 -4.80 13.22 -9.77
N LEU A 86 -4.30 12.03 -10.12
CA LEU A 86 -4.29 10.90 -9.18
C LEU A 86 -3.40 11.19 -7.97
N ASN A 87 -2.22 11.80 -8.19
CA ASN A 87 -1.35 12.26 -7.11
C ASN A 87 -2.08 13.20 -6.14
N GLN A 88 -2.74 14.24 -6.67
CA GLN A 88 -3.48 15.20 -5.84
C GLN A 88 -4.62 14.55 -5.06
N ILE A 89 -5.36 13.62 -5.68
CA ILE A 89 -6.44 12.89 -5.02
C ILE A 89 -5.86 12.04 -3.88
N SER A 90 -4.81 11.27 -4.15
CA SER A 90 -4.21 10.42 -3.11
C SER A 90 -3.64 11.23 -1.95
N ASP A 91 -3.05 12.40 -2.23
CA ASP A 91 -2.49 13.29 -1.20
C ASP A 91 -3.60 13.87 -0.31
N HIS A 92 -4.70 14.32 -0.91
CA HIS A 92 -5.86 14.80 -0.17
C HIS A 92 -6.49 13.70 0.70
N LEU A 93 -6.61 12.47 0.17
CA LEU A 93 -7.14 11.33 0.94
C LEU A 93 -6.26 11.01 2.15
N LEU A 94 -4.93 11.00 1.96
CA LEU A 94 -3.98 10.79 3.06
C LEU A 94 -4.04 11.89 4.12
N GLU A 95 -4.21 13.14 3.70
CA GLU A 95 -4.38 14.25 4.64
C GLU A 95 -5.68 14.11 5.45
N SER A 96 -6.78 13.74 4.79
CA SER A 96 -8.07 13.47 5.44
C SER A 96 -7.96 12.34 6.46
N GLU A 97 -7.37 11.21 6.10
CA GLU A 97 -7.13 10.08 7.01
C GLU A 97 -6.30 10.53 8.23
N ALA A 98 -5.25 11.34 8.01
CA ALA A 98 -4.41 11.84 9.09
C ALA A 98 -5.15 12.82 10.02
N GLN A 99 -6.09 13.61 9.50
CA GLN A 99 -6.93 14.51 10.31
C GLN A 99 -7.94 13.72 11.13
N GLU A 100 -8.61 12.72 10.53
CA GLU A 100 -9.55 11.84 11.23
C GLU A 100 -8.88 11.08 12.38
N MET A 101 -7.67 10.56 12.13
CA MET A 101 -6.88 9.88 13.17
C MET A 101 -6.51 10.81 14.31
N ARG A 102 -6.07 12.05 14.01
CA ARG A 102 -5.79 13.07 15.04
C ARG A 102 -7.03 13.38 15.88
N ALA A 103 -8.17 13.63 15.23
CA ALA A 103 -9.43 13.88 15.93
C ALA A 103 -9.91 12.68 16.77
N ALA A 104 -9.66 11.45 16.33
CA ALA A 104 -9.92 10.24 17.12
C ALA A 104 -9.01 10.17 18.36
N MET A 105 -7.72 10.43 18.20
CA MET A 105 -6.75 10.44 19.31
C MET A 105 -7.09 11.51 20.35
N GLU A 106 -7.47 12.71 19.93
CA GLU A 106 -7.91 13.78 20.83
C GLU A 106 -9.13 13.38 21.67
N ARG A 107 -10.12 12.72 21.05
CA ARG A 107 -11.31 12.20 21.76
C ARG A 107 -10.92 11.18 22.82
N VAL A 108 -10.02 10.25 22.48
CA VAL A 108 -9.53 9.24 23.42
C VAL A 108 -8.72 9.87 24.56
N SER A 109 -7.80 10.79 24.25
CA SER A 109 -7.00 11.51 25.25
C SER A 109 -7.87 12.24 26.26
N LYS A 110 -8.91 12.94 25.77
CA LYS A 110 -9.88 13.66 26.60
C LYS A 110 -10.70 12.71 27.47
N ALA A 111 -11.14 11.57 26.94
CA ALA A 111 -11.89 10.56 27.71
C ALA A 111 -11.04 9.92 28.81
N MET A 112 -9.74 9.75 28.58
CA MET A 112 -8.80 9.11 29.49
C MET A 112 -8.11 10.09 30.46
N GLY A 113 -8.36 11.40 30.35
CA GLY A 113 -7.76 12.43 31.20
C GLY A 113 -6.26 12.68 30.93
N PHE A 114 -5.73 12.23 29.79
CA PHE A 114 -4.36 12.53 29.38
C PHE A 114 -4.29 13.92 28.72
N PRO A 115 -3.19 14.68 28.93
CA PRO A 115 -2.95 15.91 28.19
C PRO A 115 -2.88 15.61 26.69
N SER A 116 -3.55 16.43 25.88
CA SER A 116 -3.53 16.28 24.42
C SER A 116 -2.09 16.46 23.90
N PRO A 117 -1.64 15.62 22.94
CA PRO A 117 -0.32 15.72 22.33
C PRO A 117 -0.15 16.99 21.48
#